data_AF-Q59C17-F1
#
_entry.id   AF-Q59C17-F1
#
_cell.length_a   1.000
_cell.length_b   1.000
_cell.length_c   1.000
_cell.angle_alpha   90.00
_cell.angle_beta   90.00
_cell.angle_gamma   90.00
#
_symmetry.space_group_name_H-M   'P 1'
#
loop_
_entity.id
_entity.type
_entity.pdbx_description
1 polymer ?
#
loop_
_entity_poly.entity_id
_entity_poly.type
_entity_poly.pdbx_seq_one_letter_code
_entity_poly.pdbx_strand_id
1 'polypeptide(L)'
;LLSAIPYVGTMLVQWVWGGFAVDNATLTRFFTFHFILPFIVAAMVLIHLLFLHQTGSNNPLGMNSNIDKIPFHPYFTFKDIMGFVILMMALTLLTLLDPYYLGDPDNFTPANPLVTPV
;
A
#
# COMPACT_ATOMS: atom_id res chain seq x y z
N LEU A 1 -11.31 -5.62 15.83
CA LEU A 1 -9.94 -6.16 15.99
C LEU A 1 -9.27 -5.62 17.27
N LEU A 2 -9.09 -4.30 17.41
CA LEU A 2 -8.45 -3.71 18.61
C LEU A 2 -9.19 -3.99 19.93
N SER A 3 -10.50 -4.19 19.88
CA SER A 3 -11.33 -4.56 21.04
C SER A 3 -10.89 -5.85 21.73
N ALA A 4 -10.16 -6.73 21.04
CA ALA A 4 -9.66 -7.99 21.60
C ALA A 4 -8.48 -7.79 22.58
N ILE A 5 -7.89 -6.60 22.67
CA ILE A 5 -6.80 -6.31 23.62
C ILE A 5 -7.40 -6.27 25.04
N PRO A 6 -6.95 -7.13 25.97
CA PRO A 6 -7.46 -7.15 27.33
C PRO A 6 -7.34 -5.79 28.02
N TYR A 7 -8.32 -5.45 28.86
CA TYR A 7 -8.40 -4.24 29.68
C TYR A 7 -8.58 -2.91 28.93
N VAL A 8 -7.90 -2.70 27.79
CA VAL A 8 -7.86 -1.40 27.09
C VAL A 8 -8.50 -1.40 25.71
N GLY A 9 -8.88 -2.57 25.16
CA GLY A 9 -9.32 -2.71 23.78
C GLY A 9 -10.53 -1.84 23.42
N THR A 10 -11.58 -1.81 24.24
CA THR A 10 -12.77 -0.99 23.99
C THR A 10 -12.44 0.50 23.97
N MET A 11 -11.57 0.95 24.88
CA MET A 11 -11.12 2.34 24.94
C MET A 11 -10.34 2.71 23.65
N LEU A 12 -9.45 1.83 23.19
CA LEU A 12 -8.69 2.06 21.95
C LEU A 12 -9.60 2.16 20.73
N VAL A 13 -10.62 1.29 20.63
CA VAL A 13 -11.59 1.33 19.52
C VAL A 13 -12.35 2.66 19.49
N GLN A 14 -12.91 3.08 20.63
CA GLN A 14 -13.66 4.35 20.71
C GLN A 14 -12.75 5.56 20.52
N TRP A 15 -11.50 5.49 20.95
CA TRP A 15 -10.49 6.51 20.68
C TRP A 15 -10.21 6.64 19.18
N VAL A 16 -10.02 5.52 18.47
CA VAL A 16 -9.83 5.50 17.01
C VAL A 16 -11.06 6.05 16.29
N TRP A 17 -12.27 5.64 16.68
CA TRP A 17 -13.50 6.14 16.06
C TRP A 17 -13.76 7.62 16.38
N GLY A 18 -13.38 8.09 17.57
CA GLY A 18 -13.75 9.41 18.06
C GLY A 18 -15.18 9.49 18.56
N GLY A 19 -15.74 8.36 18.99
CA GLY A 19 -17.13 8.20 19.38
C GLY A 19 -17.46 6.73 19.68
N PHE A 20 -18.75 6.43 19.79
CA PHE A 20 -19.22 5.08 20.11
C PHE A 20 -19.38 4.17 18.89
N ALA A 21 -19.34 4.74 17.68
CA ALA A 21 -19.44 4.05 16.40
C ALA A 21 -18.61 4.79 15.35
N VAL A 22 -18.47 4.20 14.17
CA VAL A 22 -17.88 4.86 12.99
C VAL A 22 -18.86 5.93 12.50
N ASP A 23 -18.41 7.19 12.47
CA ASP A 23 -19.21 8.34 12.06
C ASP A 23 -18.30 9.43 11.45
N ASN A 24 -18.79 10.64 11.25
CA ASN A 24 -18.09 11.76 10.61
C ASN A 24 -16.71 12.03 11.22
N ALA A 25 -16.59 11.98 12.55
CA ALA A 25 -15.30 12.15 13.24
C ALA A 25 -14.25 11.11 12.80
N THR A 26 -14.68 9.89 12.50
CA THR A 26 -13.84 8.80 11.99
C THR A 26 -13.46 9.04 10.52
N LEU A 27 -14.42 9.47 9.69
CA LEU A 27 -14.17 9.72 8.27
C LEU A 27 -13.15 10.85 8.06
N THR A 28 -13.31 11.98 8.76
CA THR A 28 -12.40 13.13 8.64
C THR A 28 -10.97 12.75 9.02
N ARG A 29 -10.77 12.03 10.14
CA ARG A 29 -9.42 11.62 10.56
C ARG A 29 -8.83 10.55 9.63
N PHE A 30 -9.64 9.63 9.11
CA PHE A 30 -9.14 8.60 8.19
C PHE A 30 -8.68 9.22 6.88
N PHE A 31 -9.36 10.26 6.39
CA PHE A 31 -8.88 11.06 5.27
C PHE A 31 -7.52 11.70 5.59
N THR A 32 -7.38 12.36 6.75
CA THR A 32 -6.11 12.98 7.15
C THR A 32 -4.97 11.95 7.27
N PHE A 33 -5.23 10.77 7.86
CA PHE A 33 -4.25 9.69 7.94
C PHE A 33 -3.90 9.13 6.56
N HIS A 34 -4.91 8.85 5.72
CA HIS A 34 -4.71 8.39 4.36
C HIS A 34 -3.87 9.38 3.54
N PHE A 35 -4.02 10.69 3.77
CA PHE A 35 -3.22 11.71 3.11
C PHE A 35 -1.75 11.69 3.55
N ILE A 36 -1.48 11.61 4.86
CA ILE A 36 -0.10 11.70 5.37
C ILE A 36 0.69 10.39 5.21
N LEU A 37 0.03 9.23 5.33
CA LEU A 37 0.70 7.92 5.33
C LEU A 37 1.53 7.65 4.06
N PRO A 38 1.09 7.96 2.82
CA PRO A 38 1.90 7.80 1.62
C PRO A 38 3.25 8.53 1.69
N PHE A 39 3.31 9.70 2.32
CA PHE A 39 4.57 10.45 2.49
C PHE A 39 5.49 9.79 3.52
N ILE A 40 4.91 9.23 4.60
CA ILE A 40 5.67 8.43 5.57
C ILE A 40 6.23 7.18 4.87
N VAL A 41 5.43 6.50 4.04
CA VAL A 41 5.89 5.36 3.24
C VAL A 41 7.02 5.77 2.28
N ALA A 42 6.90 6.91 1.60
CA ALA A 42 7.97 7.41 0.73
C ALA A 42 9.28 7.65 1.51
N ALA A 43 9.21 8.22 2.71
CA ALA A 43 10.39 8.37 3.58
C ALA A 43 10.98 7.01 4.00
N MET A 44 10.13 6.04 4.35
CA MET A 44 10.58 4.67 4.66
C MET A 44 11.22 3.98 3.45
N VAL A 45 10.74 4.21 2.22
CA VAL A 45 11.35 3.70 0.99
C VAL A 45 12.77 4.25 0.82
N LEU A 46 13.01 5.53 1.11
CA LEU A 46 14.36 6.10 1.06
C LEU A 46 15.31 5.46 2.08
N ILE A 47 14.84 5.24 3.31
CA ILE A 47 15.62 4.54 4.35
C ILE A 47 15.90 3.09 3.92
N HIS A 48 14.90 2.41 3.36
CA HIS A 48 15.04 1.06 2.83
C HIS A 48 16.12 1.00 1.74
N LEU A 49 16.07 1.92 0.76
CA LEU A 49 17.06 2.00 -0.31
C LEU A 49 18.46 2.39 0.18
N LEU A 50 18.56 3.24 1.21
CA LEU A 50 19.84 3.57 1.85
C LEU A 50 20.52 2.32 2.40
N PHE A 51 19.81 1.47 3.14
CA PHE A 51 20.36 0.22 3.67
C PHE A 51 20.64 -0.80 2.57
N LEU A 52 19.81 -0.86 1.53
CA LEU A 52 20.10 -1.68 0.35
C LEU A 52 21.40 -1.24 -0.31
N HIS A 53 21.67 0.06 -0.46
CA HIS A 53 22.90 0.56 -1.07
C HIS A 53 24.17 0.30 -0.24
N GLN A 54 24.05 0.02 1.06
CA GLN A 54 25.21 -0.36 1.88
C GLN A 54 25.72 -1.78 1.57
N THR A 55 24.83 -2.69 1.14
CA THR A 55 25.16 -4.10 0.89
C THR A 55 25.09 -4.48 -0.59
N GLY A 56 24.28 -3.76 -1.38
CA GLY A 56 23.92 -4.11 -2.75
C GLY A 56 22.82 -5.18 -2.81
N SER A 57 22.28 -5.38 -4.02
CA SER A 57 21.27 -6.41 -4.25
C SER A 57 21.87 -7.83 -4.14
N ASN A 58 21.06 -8.75 -3.60
CA ASN A 58 21.36 -10.18 -3.70
C ASN A 58 21.10 -10.69 -5.13
N ASN A 59 21.51 -11.92 -5.42
CA ASN A 59 21.29 -12.59 -6.71
C ASN A 59 20.67 -13.98 -6.50
N PRO A 60 20.10 -14.61 -7.56
CA PRO A 60 19.38 -15.88 -7.43
C PRO A 60 20.20 -17.04 -6.85
N LEU A 61 21.53 -17.00 -6.96
CA LEU A 61 22.41 -18.02 -6.41
C LEU A 61 22.72 -17.80 -4.93
N GLY A 62 22.40 -16.62 -4.38
CA GLY A 62 22.71 -16.25 -2.99
C GLY A 62 24.21 -16.13 -2.69
N MET A 63 25.06 -16.14 -3.71
CA MET A 63 26.52 -16.05 -3.59
C MET A 63 26.99 -14.60 -3.68
N ASN A 64 28.25 -14.32 -3.32
CA ASN A 64 28.79 -12.96 -3.46
C ASN A 64 28.93 -12.56 -4.95
N SER A 65 28.27 -11.48 -5.36
CA SER A 65 28.26 -10.98 -6.75
C SER A 65 29.39 -10.00 -7.09
N ASN A 66 30.28 -9.66 -6.16
CA ASN A 66 31.36 -8.69 -6.39
C ASN A 66 32.32 -9.07 -7.51
N ILE A 67 32.43 -10.36 -7.85
CA ILE A 67 33.28 -10.87 -8.92
C ILE A 67 32.77 -10.52 -10.33
N ASP A 68 31.48 -10.19 -10.47
CA ASP A 68 30.83 -9.94 -11.76
C ASP A 68 29.69 -8.92 -11.63
N LYS A 69 30.08 -7.67 -11.33
CA LYS A 69 29.14 -6.55 -11.29
C LYS A 69 29.06 -5.86 -12.64
N ILE A 70 27.84 -5.63 -13.09
CA ILE A 70 27.55 -4.73 -14.22
C ILE A 70 26.95 -3.41 -13.70
N PRO A 71 27.17 -2.28 -14.39
CA PRO A 71 26.57 -1.01 -14.00
C PRO A 71 25.03 -1.08 -14.11
N PHE A 72 24.33 -0.27 -13.30
CA PHE A 72 22.87 -0.21 -13.36
C PHE A 72 22.36 0.27 -14.72
N HIS A 73 22.95 1.35 -15.25
CA HIS A 73 22.70 1.82 -16.61
C HIS A 73 23.77 1.27 -17.56
N PRO A 74 23.41 0.73 -18.73
CA PRO A 74 22.07 0.69 -19.33
C PRO A 74 21.22 -0.53 -18.93
N TYR A 75 21.84 -1.56 -18.36
CA TYR A 75 21.27 -2.91 -18.25
C TYR A 75 19.94 -2.97 -17.48
N PHE A 76 19.94 -2.55 -16.22
CA PHE A 76 18.75 -2.58 -15.38
C PHE A 76 17.79 -1.43 -15.71
N THR A 77 18.29 -0.28 -16.18
CA THR A 77 17.42 0.82 -16.64
C THR A 77 16.46 0.37 -17.75
N PHE A 78 16.95 -0.27 -18.82
CA PHE A 78 16.07 -0.73 -19.89
C PHE A 78 15.20 -1.92 -19.49
N LYS A 79 15.72 -2.81 -18.63
CA LYS A 79 14.94 -3.90 -18.05
C LYS A 79 13.74 -3.37 -17.25
N ASP A 80 13.96 -2.36 -16.43
CA ASP A 80 12.93 -1.75 -15.60
C ASP A 80 11.92 -0.96 -16.43
N ILE A 81 12.37 -0.25 -17.49
CA ILE A 81 11.45 0.41 -18.45
C ILE A 81 10.51 -0.62 -19.10
N MET A 82 11.02 -1.78 -19.52
CA MET A 82 10.16 -2.84 -20.07
C MET A 82 9.12 -3.32 -19.04
N GLY A 83 9.54 -3.52 -17.79
CA GLY A 83 8.62 -3.87 -16.69
C GLY A 83 7.56 -2.80 -16.47
N PHE A 84 7.94 -1.52 -16.50
CA PHE A 84 7.03 -0.39 -16.37
C PHE A 84 6.02 -0.31 -17.52
N VAL A 85 6.45 -0.57 -18.76
CA VAL A 85 5.53 -0.64 -19.92
C VAL A 85 4.48 -1.74 -19.74
N ILE A 86 4.89 -2.93 -19.27
CA ILE A 86 3.96 -4.03 -19.00
C ILE A 86 2.97 -3.65 -17.88
N LEU A 87 3.46 -3.05 -16.78
CA LEU A 87 2.62 -2.58 -15.68
C LEU A 87 1.58 -1.56 -16.16
N MET A 88 2.02 -0.55 -16.92
CA MET A 88 1.13 0.49 -17.44
C MET A 88 0.12 -0.08 -18.42
N MET A 89 0.52 -1.00 -19.31
CA MET A 89 -0.40 -1.68 -20.21
C MET A 89 -1.48 -2.44 -19.43
N ALA A 90 -1.09 -3.23 -18.42
CA ALA A 90 -2.05 -3.97 -17.60
C ALA A 90 -3.01 -3.04 -16.84
N LEU A 91 -2.49 -1.96 -16.25
CA LEU A 91 -3.31 -0.97 -15.57
C LEU A 91 -4.29 -0.28 -16.52
N THR A 92 -3.84 0.13 -17.71
CA THR A 92 -4.69 0.77 -18.73
C THR A 92 -5.75 -0.18 -19.26
N LEU A 93 -5.44 -1.46 -19.50
CA LEU A 93 -6.43 -2.45 -19.93
C LEU A 93 -7.50 -2.65 -18.85
N LEU A 94 -7.10 -2.79 -17.58
CA LEU A 94 -8.04 -2.91 -16.48
C LEU A 94 -8.94 -1.65 -16.39
N THR A 95 -8.37 -0.45 -16.40
CA THR A 95 -9.14 0.77 -16.19
C THR A 95 -10.06 1.13 -17.37
N LEU A 96 -9.69 0.77 -18.61
CA LEU A 96 -10.49 1.13 -19.79
C LEU A 96 -11.48 0.05 -20.21
N LEU A 97 -11.16 -1.24 -20.00
CA LEU A 97 -12.03 -2.34 -20.43
C LEU A 97 -12.96 -2.82 -19.31
N ASP A 98 -12.47 -2.92 -18.08
CA ASP A 98 -13.25 -3.41 -16.94
C ASP A 98 -12.84 -2.74 -15.62
N PRO A 99 -13.16 -1.44 -15.45
CA PRO A 99 -12.70 -0.64 -14.31
C PRO A 99 -13.20 -1.14 -12.95
N TYR A 100 -14.21 -2.01 -12.92
CA TYR A 100 -14.82 -2.53 -11.70
C TYR A 100 -14.53 -4.01 -11.44
N TYR A 101 -13.74 -4.66 -12.31
CA TYR A 101 -13.39 -6.09 -12.16
C TYR A 101 -12.81 -6.45 -10.79
N LEU A 102 -12.03 -5.54 -10.19
CA LEU A 102 -11.40 -5.72 -8.88
C LEU A 102 -12.14 -4.98 -7.74
N GLY A 103 -13.32 -4.42 -8.02
CA GLY A 103 -14.15 -3.70 -7.06
C GLY A 103 -15.30 -4.55 -6.52
N ASP A 104 -15.96 -4.03 -5.49
CA ASP A 104 -17.16 -4.64 -4.91
C ASP A 104 -18.40 -3.78 -5.28
N PRO A 105 -19.44 -4.35 -5.93
CA PRO A 105 -20.67 -3.64 -6.27
C PRO A 105 -21.36 -2.95 -5.09
N ASP A 106 -21.23 -3.48 -3.86
CA ASP A 106 -21.89 -2.91 -2.69
C ASP A 106 -21.37 -1.51 -2.36
N ASN A 107 -20.11 -1.20 -2.76
CA ASN A 107 -19.50 0.11 -2.51
C ASN A 107 -20.05 1.23 -3.42
N PHE A 108 -20.99 0.92 -4.32
CA PHE A 108 -21.82 1.91 -5.02
C PHE A 108 -23.07 2.31 -4.25
N THR A 109 -23.42 1.57 -3.20
CA THR A 109 -24.52 1.93 -2.30
C THR A 109 -23.99 2.77 -1.13
N PRO A 110 -24.62 3.91 -0.81
CA PRO A 110 -24.20 4.70 0.35
C PRO A 110 -24.28 3.90 1.65
N ALA A 111 -23.32 4.12 2.54
CA ALA A 111 -23.26 3.42 3.82
C ALA A 111 -24.54 3.60 4.64
N ASN A 112 -25.10 2.49 5.13
CA ASN A 112 -26.23 2.48 6.05
C ASN A 112 -25.82 1.77 7.35
N PRO A 113 -25.72 2.48 8.49
CA PRO A 113 -25.26 1.87 9.75
C PRO A 113 -26.22 0.83 10.33
N LEU A 114 -27.44 0.71 9.80
CA LEU A 114 -28.45 -0.26 10.25
C LEU A 114 -28.49 -1.54 9.41
N VAL A 115 -27.74 -1.60 8.30
CA VAL A 115 -27.77 -2.72 7.36
C VAL A 115 -26.35 -3.17 7.06
N THR A 116 -26.07 -4.45 7.33
CA THR A 116 -24.91 -5.12 6.80
C THR A 116 -25.27 -5.76 5.46
N PRO A 117 -24.54 -5.49 4.37
CA PRO A 117 -24.69 -6.23 3.12
C PRO A 117 -24.49 -7.75 3.31
N VAL A 118 -25.05 -8.55 2.41
CA VAL A 118 -25.10 -10.03 2.50
C VAL A 118 -24.10 -10.69 1.56
#